data_AF-A0ABC8RLQ5-F1
#
_entry.id   AF-A0ABC8RLQ5-F1
#
_cell.length_a   1.000
_cell.length_b   1.000
_cell.length_c   1.000
_cell.angle_alpha   90.00
_cell.angle_beta   90.00
_cell.angle_gamma   90.00
#
_symmetry.space_group_name_H-M   'P 1'
#
loop_
_entity.id
_entity.type
_entity.pdbx_description
1 polymer ?
#
loop_
_entity_poly.entity_id
_entity_poly.type
_entity_poly.pdbx_seq_one_letter_code
_entity_poly.pdbx_strand_id
1 'polypeptide(L)'
;MIKIGPVGLGKQLPHNHTDWDENGHSEIVQIFVSHGDSNKINSIQFQYSEDGTLELSKRYGESSGHTFDVVRLDYPSEYLTWVSCRVVIGTFGAFGDGISSLTFGTNRTKRGPFGCPTEGDREFRIQLGPERQFGGFHGTTIDNRDRLGSIGVYLKPIKTLGKFQDKSASPSVFGAEGRV
;
A
#
# COMPACT_ATOMS: atom_id res chain seq x y z
N MET A 1 -0.83 8.23 15.11
CA MET A 1 -0.98 7.36 13.92
C MET A 1 -1.20 5.95 14.41
N ILE A 2 -1.92 5.10 13.65
CA ILE A 2 -2.08 3.67 13.96
C ILE A 2 -1.17 2.91 12.99
N LYS A 3 -0.22 2.12 13.51
CA LYS A 3 0.67 1.27 12.69
C LYS A 3 -0.05 -0.04 12.34
N ILE A 4 -0.22 -0.34 11.05
CA ILE A 4 -0.90 -1.55 10.57
C ILE A 4 0.10 -2.41 9.79
N GLY A 5 0.14 -3.71 10.11
CA GLY A 5 1.11 -4.65 9.54
C GLY A 5 2.49 -4.58 10.24
N PRO A 6 3.59 -4.93 9.54
CA PRO A 6 3.64 -5.15 8.10
C PRO A 6 3.10 -6.54 7.71
N VAL A 7 2.62 -6.67 6.47
CA VAL A 7 2.25 -7.93 5.83
C VAL A 7 3.34 -8.34 4.84
N GLY A 8 3.59 -9.63 4.67
CA GLY A 8 4.74 -10.12 3.93
C GLY A 8 5.21 -11.47 4.43
N LEU A 9 6.53 -11.65 4.51
CA LEU A 9 7.14 -12.88 5.01
C LEU A 9 6.95 -13.12 6.51
N GLY A 10 6.70 -12.11 7.34
CA GLY A 10 6.47 -12.32 8.77
C GLY A 10 7.57 -13.16 9.44
N LYS A 11 7.21 -14.30 10.04
CA LYS A 11 8.16 -15.21 10.72
C LYS A 11 9.18 -15.86 9.77
N GLN A 12 8.94 -15.82 8.45
CA GLN A 12 9.84 -16.33 7.43
C GLN A 12 10.90 -15.29 6.99
N LEU A 13 10.90 -14.09 7.57
CA LEU A 13 11.96 -13.10 7.31
C LEU A 13 13.33 -13.68 7.73
N PRO A 14 14.36 -13.57 6.87
CA PRO A 14 15.70 -14.01 7.23
C PRO A 14 16.36 -13.03 8.20
N HIS A 15 17.43 -13.46 8.88
CA HIS A 15 18.13 -12.63 9.87
C HIS A 15 18.73 -11.34 9.30
N ASN A 16 19.03 -11.30 8.00
CA ASN A 16 19.62 -10.17 7.29
C ASN A 16 18.56 -9.29 6.61
N HIS A 17 17.50 -8.93 7.33
CA HIS A 17 16.52 -7.95 6.87
C HIS A 17 16.82 -6.58 7.46
N THR A 18 16.46 -5.54 6.71
CA THR A 18 16.51 -4.15 7.17
C THR A 18 15.10 -3.59 7.21
N ASP A 19 14.74 -3.01 8.36
CA ASP A 19 13.49 -2.29 8.55
C ASP A 19 13.60 -0.88 7.94
N TRP A 20 12.48 -0.39 7.40
CA TRP A 20 12.35 0.98 6.93
C TRP A 20 11.00 1.58 7.33
N ASP A 21 10.97 2.89 7.53
CA ASP A 21 9.81 3.59 8.11
C ASP A 21 9.68 5.00 7.51
N GLU A 22 8.53 5.26 6.89
CA GLU A 22 8.12 6.53 6.27
C GLU A 22 6.91 7.14 7.04
N ASN A 23 6.83 6.91 8.36
CA ASN A 23 5.78 7.46 9.21
C ASN A 23 5.68 8.99 9.10
N GLY A 24 4.48 9.49 8.82
CA GLY A 24 4.20 10.92 8.74
C GLY A 24 4.13 11.45 7.31
N HIS A 25 4.75 10.76 6.35
CA HIS A 25 4.68 11.09 4.92
C HIS A 25 3.32 10.67 4.32
N SER A 26 2.29 11.52 4.49
CA SER A 26 0.89 11.19 4.15
C SER A 26 0.45 11.63 2.75
N GLU A 27 1.13 12.59 2.13
CA GLU A 27 0.72 13.15 0.83
C GLU A 27 1.55 12.55 -0.30
N ILE A 28 1.23 11.31 -0.67
CA ILE A 28 1.93 10.61 -1.75
C ILE A 28 1.46 11.04 -3.14
N VAL A 29 2.41 11.23 -4.05
CA VAL A 29 2.18 11.67 -5.44
C VAL A 29 2.56 10.57 -6.43
N GLN A 30 3.70 9.92 -6.22
CA GLN A 30 4.16 8.81 -7.05
C GLN A 30 4.67 7.63 -6.22
N ILE A 31 4.49 6.43 -6.76
CA ILE A 31 5.11 5.20 -6.26
C ILE A 31 5.89 4.58 -7.42
N PHE A 32 7.15 4.28 -7.17
CA PHE A 32 8.05 3.63 -8.12
C PHE A 32 8.25 2.19 -7.67
N VAL A 33 8.03 1.23 -8.57
CA VAL A 33 8.13 -0.20 -8.27
C VAL A 33 9.08 -0.86 -9.26
N SER A 34 10.17 -1.44 -8.77
CA SER A 34 11.05 -2.31 -9.56
C SER A 34 10.75 -3.77 -9.27
N HIS A 35 10.64 -4.58 -10.32
CA HIS A 35 10.39 -6.02 -10.22
C HIS A 35 10.91 -6.78 -11.44
N GLY A 36 10.82 -8.10 -11.40
CA GLY A 36 11.05 -8.98 -12.55
C GLY A 36 12.08 -10.06 -12.26
N ASP A 37 13.15 -9.75 -11.53
CA ASP A 37 14.14 -10.75 -11.18
C ASP A 37 13.56 -11.69 -10.10
N SER A 38 13.58 -13.00 -10.34
CA SER A 38 13.05 -14.04 -9.44
C SER A 38 11.54 -13.97 -9.11
N ASN A 39 10.74 -13.27 -9.93
CA ASN A 39 9.30 -13.05 -9.70
C ASN A 39 9.02 -12.39 -8.34
N LYS A 40 9.81 -11.38 -7.98
CA LYS A 40 9.68 -10.61 -6.73
C LYS A 40 9.67 -9.11 -6.99
N ILE A 41 9.16 -8.37 -6.01
CA ILE A 41 9.36 -6.93 -5.93
C ILE A 41 10.77 -6.68 -5.42
N ASN A 42 11.60 -6.07 -6.26
CA ASN A 42 13.00 -5.80 -5.97
C ASN A 42 13.14 -4.56 -5.09
N SER A 43 12.46 -3.47 -5.49
CA SER A 43 12.45 -2.25 -4.70
C SER A 43 11.18 -1.43 -4.86
N ILE A 44 10.96 -0.58 -3.86
CA ILE A 44 9.94 0.46 -3.86
C ILE A 44 10.56 1.80 -3.48
N GLN A 45 10.04 2.88 -4.06
CA GLN A 45 10.43 4.24 -3.74
C GLN A 45 9.19 5.14 -3.88
N PHE A 46 9.16 6.25 -3.15
CA PHE A 46 8.00 7.12 -3.08
C PHE A 46 8.39 8.56 -3.37
N GLN A 47 7.47 9.29 -3.98
CA GLN A 47 7.55 10.75 -4.06
C GLN A 47 6.36 11.34 -3.30
N TYR A 48 6.67 12.24 -2.37
CA TYR A 48 5.71 12.92 -1.51
C TYR A 48 5.62 14.40 -1.86
N SER A 49 4.46 15.00 -1.58
CA SER A 49 4.25 16.44 -1.61
C SER A 49 4.38 16.99 -0.18
N GLU A 50 5.44 17.71 0.12
CA GLU A 50 5.69 18.29 1.44
C GLU A 50 5.88 19.81 1.32
N ASP A 51 5.04 20.58 2.02
CA ASP A 51 5.09 22.05 2.04
C ASP A 51 5.15 22.72 0.65
N GLY A 52 4.46 22.12 -0.33
CA GLY A 52 4.41 22.60 -1.71
C GLY A 52 5.61 22.19 -2.59
N THR A 53 6.51 21.38 -2.06
CA THR A 53 7.65 20.79 -2.77
C THR A 53 7.48 19.29 -2.97
N LEU A 54 8.26 18.71 -3.89
CA LEU A 54 8.26 17.27 -4.14
C LEU A 54 9.52 16.64 -3.54
N GLU A 55 9.34 15.82 -2.53
CA GLU A 55 10.41 15.13 -1.82
C GLU A 55 10.46 13.66 -2.24
N LEU A 56 11.66 13.19 -2.60
CA LEU A 56 11.88 11.80 -3.00
C LEU A 56 12.40 11.01 -1.81
N SER A 57 11.72 9.91 -1.48
CA SER A 57 12.15 9.02 -0.41
C SER A 57 13.47 8.33 -0.76
N LYS A 58 14.11 7.71 0.24
CA LYS A 58 15.08 6.66 -0.03
C LYS A 58 14.41 5.54 -0.83
N ARG A 59 15.21 4.83 -1.61
CA ARG A 59 14.80 3.58 -2.22
C ARG A 59 14.89 2.47 -1.17
N TYR A 60 13.89 1.61 -1.15
CA TYR A 60 13.84 0.43 -0.29
C TYR A 60 13.96 -0.84 -1.13
N GLY A 61 15.11 -1.50 -1.01
CA GLY A 61 15.52 -2.61 -1.86
C GLY A 61 16.47 -2.14 -2.96
N GLU A 62 16.76 -3.01 -3.91
CA GLU A 62 17.77 -2.75 -4.95
C GLU A 62 17.17 -2.58 -6.35
N SER A 63 17.97 -2.00 -7.24
CA SER A 63 17.59 -1.70 -8.64
C SER A 63 17.77 -2.88 -9.60
N SER A 64 17.84 -4.11 -9.10
CA SER A 64 18.18 -5.28 -9.91
C SER A 64 17.05 -5.76 -10.81
N GLY A 65 15.80 -5.34 -10.57
CA GLY A 65 14.67 -5.74 -11.41
C GLY A 65 14.76 -5.18 -12.83
N HIS A 66 14.51 -6.03 -13.83
CA HIS A 66 14.49 -5.64 -15.24
C HIS A 66 13.20 -4.91 -15.67
N THR A 67 12.19 -4.84 -14.81
CA THR A 67 10.95 -4.08 -15.02
C THR A 67 10.83 -2.95 -13.99
N PHE A 68 10.32 -1.80 -14.43
CA PHE A 68 10.11 -0.63 -13.59
C PHE A 68 8.78 0.06 -13.94
N ASP A 69 7.92 0.20 -12.94
CA ASP A 69 6.60 0.82 -13.08
C ASP A 69 6.50 2.10 -12.25
N VAL A 70 5.79 3.09 -12.79
CA VAL A 70 5.48 4.34 -12.09
C VAL A 70 3.97 4.45 -11.89
N VAL A 71 3.56 4.49 -10.62
CA VAL A 71 2.19 4.78 -10.22
C VAL A 71 2.09 6.26 -9.91
N ARG A 72 1.53 7.04 -10.85
CA ARG A 72 1.21 8.45 -10.61
C ARG A 72 -0.23 8.58 -10.14
N LEU A 73 -0.43 9.26 -9.02
CA LEU A 73 -1.75 9.64 -8.53
C LEU A 73 -2.16 11.00 -9.12
N ASP A 74 -3.45 11.17 -9.39
CA ASP A 74 -4.03 12.46 -9.74
C ASP A 74 -4.19 13.36 -8.50
N TYR A 75 -3.05 13.74 -7.90
CA TYR A 75 -2.97 14.53 -6.68
C TYR A 75 -3.53 15.96 -6.88
N PRO A 76 -4.29 16.52 -5.93
CA PRO A 76 -4.66 15.94 -4.64
C PRO A 76 -5.97 15.13 -4.69
N SER A 77 -6.59 14.91 -5.83
CA SER A 77 -7.93 14.29 -5.89
C SER A 77 -7.93 12.76 -5.76
N GLU A 78 -6.83 12.10 -6.12
CA GLU A 78 -6.61 10.66 -5.97
C GLU A 78 -5.70 10.38 -4.76
N TYR A 79 -6.09 9.41 -3.93
CA TYR A 79 -5.36 9.03 -2.72
C TYR A 79 -5.56 7.55 -2.39
N LEU A 80 -4.61 6.99 -1.63
CA LEU A 80 -4.63 5.59 -1.23
C LEU A 80 -5.76 5.28 -0.24
N THR A 81 -6.48 4.20 -0.50
CA THR A 81 -7.56 3.65 0.34
C THR A 81 -7.28 2.23 0.80
N TRP A 82 -6.41 1.51 0.08
CA TRP A 82 -5.93 0.18 0.48
C TRP A 82 -4.63 -0.19 -0.24
N VAL A 83 -3.94 -1.18 0.32
CA VAL A 83 -2.75 -1.79 -0.28
C VAL A 83 -2.90 -3.30 -0.17
N SER A 84 -2.60 -4.01 -1.25
CA SER A 84 -2.58 -5.48 -1.28
C SER A 84 -1.19 -5.96 -1.71
N CYS A 85 -0.73 -7.05 -1.13
CA CYS A 85 0.47 -7.74 -1.58
C CYS A 85 0.21 -9.24 -1.72
N ARG A 86 0.93 -9.87 -2.64
CA ARG A 86 1.04 -11.34 -2.70
C ARG A 86 2.44 -11.76 -2.29
N VAL A 87 2.52 -12.89 -1.61
CA VAL A 87 3.75 -13.40 -1.00
C VAL A 87 3.93 -14.85 -1.41
N VAL A 88 5.11 -15.15 -1.95
CA VAL A 88 5.56 -16.52 -2.18
C VAL A 88 6.30 -16.97 -0.93
N ILE A 89 5.92 -18.14 -0.41
CA ILE A 89 6.67 -18.86 0.62
C ILE A 89 6.93 -20.26 0.06
N GLY A 90 8.16 -20.52 -0.34
CA GLY A 90 8.55 -21.75 -1.03
C GLY A 90 8.66 -22.95 -0.09
N THR A 91 8.49 -24.15 -0.65
CA THR A 91 8.75 -25.43 0.03
C THR A 91 10.24 -25.78 0.11
N PHE A 92 11.09 -25.16 -0.72
CA PHE A 92 12.55 -25.40 -0.81
C PHE A 92 13.41 -24.36 -0.05
N GLY A 93 12.80 -23.58 0.85
CA GLY A 93 13.49 -22.63 1.72
C GLY A 93 13.62 -21.21 1.16
N ALA A 94 14.32 -20.35 1.92
CA ALA A 94 14.25 -18.89 1.87
C ALA A 94 14.68 -18.20 0.55
N PHE A 95 15.15 -18.92 -0.48
CA PHE A 95 15.55 -18.34 -1.77
C PHE A 95 14.39 -17.93 -2.67
N GLY A 96 13.26 -18.61 -2.57
CA GLY A 96 12.04 -18.27 -3.31
C GLY A 96 11.14 -17.26 -2.61
N ASP A 97 11.47 -16.89 -1.37
CA ASP A 97 10.58 -16.15 -0.49
C ASP A 97 10.61 -14.65 -0.78
N GLY A 98 9.45 -14.00 -0.74
CA GLY A 98 9.33 -12.55 -0.78
C GLY A 98 7.98 -12.08 -1.32
N ILE A 99 7.79 -10.77 -1.36
CA ILE A 99 6.62 -10.18 -2.00
C ILE A 99 6.73 -10.38 -3.51
N SER A 100 5.78 -11.13 -4.08
CA SER A 100 5.71 -11.42 -5.52
C SER A 100 4.94 -10.36 -6.30
N SER A 101 3.97 -9.70 -5.65
CA SER A 101 3.31 -8.55 -6.26
C SER A 101 2.77 -7.54 -5.26
N LEU A 102 2.64 -6.31 -5.72
CA LEU A 102 1.99 -5.20 -5.02
C LEU A 102 0.84 -4.66 -5.85
N THR A 103 -0.22 -4.26 -5.17
CA THR A 103 -1.35 -3.57 -5.76
C THR A 103 -1.76 -2.41 -4.86
N PHE A 104 -1.91 -1.24 -5.45
CA PHE A 104 -2.35 -0.04 -4.73
C PHE A 104 -3.80 0.28 -5.11
N GLY A 105 -4.63 0.42 -4.09
CA GLY A 105 -6.00 0.87 -4.21
C GLY A 105 -6.13 2.34 -3.94
N THR A 106 -6.79 3.06 -4.83
CA THR A 106 -7.12 4.46 -4.65
C THR A 106 -8.62 4.64 -4.48
N ASN A 107 -9.05 5.84 -4.11
CA ASN A 107 -10.47 6.23 -4.15
C ASN A 107 -11.05 6.25 -5.57
N ARG A 108 -10.23 6.13 -6.62
CA ARG A 108 -10.64 6.15 -8.02
C ARG A 108 -10.55 4.78 -8.69
N THR A 109 -9.43 4.08 -8.49
CA THR A 109 -9.13 2.87 -9.25
C THR A 109 -8.13 1.95 -8.54
N LYS A 110 -7.89 0.79 -9.12
CA LYS A 110 -6.81 -0.13 -8.76
C LYS A 110 -5.60 0.12 -9.65
N ARG A 111 -4.40 0.10 -9.07
CA ARG A 111 -3.10 0.21 -9.76
C ARG A 111 -2.30 -1.07 -9.52
N GLY A 112 -1.94 -1.77 -10.59
CA GLY A 112 -1.28 -3.09 -10.54
C GLY A 112 -2.25 -4.27 -10.78
N PRO A 113 -1.85 -5.51 -10.47
CA PRO A 113 -0.65 -5.87 -9.72
C PRO A 113 0.65 -5.60 -10.48
N PHE A 114 1.67 -5.14 -9.76
CA PHE A 114 3.05 -5.05 -10.22
C PHE A 114 3.81 -6.27 -9.72
N GLY A 115 4.68 -6.87 -10.53
CA GLY A 115 5.29 -8.17 -10.26
C GLY A 115 4.61 -9.34 -10.98
N CYS A 116 5.02 -10.57 -10.65
CA CYS A 116 4.55 -11.80 -11.30
C CYS A 116 3.99 -12.78 -10.24
N PRO A 117 2.75 -12.54 -9.76
CA PRO A 117 2.15 -13.42 -8.76
C PRO A 117 1.69 -14.75 -9.36
N THR A 118 1.76 -15.82 -8.58
CA THR A 118 1.24 -17.14 -8.96
C THR A 118 -0.01 -17.53 -8.17
N GLU A 119 -0.73 -18.58 -8.57
CA GLU A 119 -1.95 -19.05 -7.88
C GLU A 119 -1.67 -19.54 -6.44
N GLY A 120 -0.45 -20.00 -6.16
CA GLY A 120 -0.05 -20.48 -4.83
C GLY A 120 0.30 -19.36 -3.84
N ASP A 121 0.35 -18.11 -4.30
CA ASP A 121 0.79 -16.99 -3.47
C ASP A 121 -0.27 -16.62 -2.44
N ARG A 122 0.18 -16.32 -1.22
CA ARG A 122 -0.71 -15.81 -0.16
C ARG A 122 -0.98 -14.33 -0.39
N GLU A 123 -2.24 -13.94 -0.45
CA GLU A 123 -2.66 -12.53 -0.57
C GLU A 123 -2.95 -11.93 0.81
N PHE A 124 -2.41 -10.74 1.05
CA PHE A 124 -2.71 -9.92 2.22
C PHE A 124 -3.18 -8.55 1.75
N ARG A 125 -4.16 -7.98 2.44
CA ARG A 125 -4.70 -6.66 2.13
C ARG A 125 -4.87 -5.83 3.40
N ILE A 126 -4.44 -4.58 3.34
CA ILE A 126 -4.68 -3.57 4.37
C ILE A 126 -5.67 -2.54 3.81
N GLN A 127 -6.85 -2.44 4.42
CA GLN A 127 -7.88 -1.48 4.07
C GLN A 127 -7.82 -0.28 5.03
N LEU A 128 -7.66 0.93 4.51
CA LEU A 128 -7.61 2.17 5.31
C LEU A 128 -8.98 2.82 5.50
N GLY A 129 -9.90 2.58 4.56
CA GLY A 129 -11.22 3.20 4.51
C GLY A 129 -11.39 4.07 3.25
N PRO A 130 -12.58 4.67 3.06
CA PRO A 130 -12.87 5.51 1.89
C PRO A 130 -12.27 6.91 2.00
N GLU A 131 -11.88 7.34 3.20
CA GLU A 131 -11.36 8.68 3.48
C GLU A 131 -9.84 8.75 3.30
N ARG A 132 -9.28 9.96 3.17
CA ARG A 132 -7.83 10.20 3.16
C ARG A 132 -7.23 9.95 4.53
N GLN A 133 -6.94 8.68 4.81
CA GLN A 133 -6.42 8.20 6.09
C GLN A 133 -5.03 7.58 5.96
N PHE A 134 -4.44 7.55 4.76
CA PHE A 134 -3.05 7.15 4.60
C PHE A 134 -2.11 8.09 5.37
N GLY A 135 -1.03 7.52 5.90
CA GLY A 135 -0.21 8.15 6.90
C GLY A 135 1.29 7.90 6.80
N GLY A 136 1.73 7.22 5.75
CA GLY A 136 3.10 6.73 5.61
C GLY A 136 3.15 5.22 5.40
N PHE A 137 4.25 4.77 4.80
CA PHE A 137 4.56 3.36 4.65
C PHE A 137 5.57 2.91 5.71
N HIS A 138 5.67 1.61 5.93
CA HIS A 138 6.80 0.98 6.62
C HIS A 138 6.95 -0.45 6.09
N GLY A 139 8.06 -1.11 6.37
CA GLY A 139 8.23 -2.50 5.97
C GLY A 139 9.66 -2.96 6.12
N THR A 140 10.01 -4.00 5.37
CA THR A 140 11.34 -4.61 5.43
C THR A 140 11.88 -4.93 4.04
N THR A 141 13.19 -4.84 3.88
CA THR A 141 13.96 -5.33 2.72
C THR A 141 14.80 -6.52 3.14
N ILE A 142 15.20 -7.35 2.18
CA ILE A 142 16.11 -8.49 2.40
C ILE A 142 17.41 -8.19 1.68
N ASP A 143 18.45 -7.83 2.44
CA ASP A 143 19.63 -7.13 1.90
C ASP A 143 20.47 -8.00 0.95
N ASN A 144 20.59 -9.31 1.20
CA ASN A 144 21.35 -10.21 0.31
C ASN A 144 20.49 -10.86 -0.79
N ARG A 145 19.24 -10.42 -0.95
CA ARG A 145 18.31 -10.99 -1.93
C ARG A 145 17.59 -9.94 -2.76
N ASP A 146 17.94 -8.66 -2.57
CA ASP A 146 17.52 -7.53 -3.38
C ASP A 146 16.00 -7.49 -3.59
N ARG A 147 15.24 -7.67 -2.51
CA ARG A 147 13.78 -7.75 -2.57
C ARG A 147 13.07 -7.24 -1.34
N LEU A 148 11.80 -6.88 -1.52
CA LEU A 148 10.90 -6.49 -0.45
C LEU A 148 10.45 -7.71 0.35
N GLY A 149 10.66 -7.65 1.67
CA GLY A 149 10.27 -8.71 2.61
C GLY A 149 8.87 -8.50 3.18
N SER A 150 8.48 -7.24 3.41
CA SER A 150 7.17 -6.89 3.93
C SER A 150 6.79 -5.44 3.63
N ILE A 151 5.50 -5.13 3.70
CA ILE A 151 4.94 -3.78 3.57
C ILE A 151 3.81 -3.57 4.58
N GLY A 152 3.77 -2.39 5.17
CA GLY A 152 2.75 -1.95 6.10
C GLY A 152 2.44 -0.47 5.89
N VAL A 153 1.40 0.00 6.56
CA VAL A 153 0.92 1.38 6.41
C VAL A 153 0.59 1.97 7.77
N TYR A 154 0.79 3.27 7.89
CA TYR A 154 0.24 4.06 8.97
C TYR A 154 -1.12 4.60 8.57
N LEU A 155 -2.08 4.48 9.49
CA LEU A 155 -3.41 5.07 9.37
C LEU A 155 -3.50 6.33 10.24
N LYS A 156 -4.02 7.40 9.65
CA LYS A 156 -4.39 8.66 10.30
C LYS A 156 -5.88 8.62 10.64
N PRO A 157 -6.27 8.50 11.93
CA PRO A 157 -7.68 8.49 12.30
C PRO A 157 -8.37 9.80 11.95
N ILE A 158 -9.64 9.71 11.58
CA ILE A 158 -10.50 10.89 11.41
C ILE A 158 -10.74 11.48 12.81
N LYS A 159 -10.33 12.72 13.01
CA LYS A 159 -10.49 13.43 14.29
C LYS A 159 -11.71 14.35 14.34
N THR A 160 -12.34 14.61 13.20
CA THR A 160 -13.45 15.56 13.08
C THR A 160 -14.76 14.82 12.84
N LEU A 161 -15.70 14.95 13.79
CA LEU A 161 -17.00 14.27 13.75
C LEU A 161 -17.90 14.75 12.59
N GLY A 162 -17.71 15.98 12.10
CA GLY A 162 -18.49 16.53 10.99
C GLY A 162 -18.49 15.66 9.73
N LYS A 163 -17.42 14.89 9.49
CA LYS A 163 -17.34 13.94 8.37
C LYS A 163 -18.30 12.74 8.48
N PHE A 164 -18.83 12.45 9.67
CA PHE A 164 -19.79 11.37 9.90
C PHE A 164 -21.25 11.86 9.98
N GLN A 165 -21.46 13.18 10.14
CA GLN A 165 -22.79 13.77 10.29
C GLN A 165 -23.41 14.22 8.95
N ASP A 166 -22.65 14.20 7.85
CA ASP A 166 -23.12 14.60 6.51
C ASP A 166 -23.92 13.49 5.77
N LYS A 167 -24.51 12.56 6.51
CA LYS A 167 -25.40 11.50 5.99
C LYS A 167 -26.87 11.65 6.40
N SER A 168 -27.29 12.83 6.84
CA SER A 168 -28.70 13.11 7.18
C SER A 168 -29.26 14.32 6.44
N ALA A 169 -29.67 14.11 5.19
CA ALA A 169 -30.70 14.88 4.46
C ALA A 169 -31.04 14.12 3.16
N SER A 170 -31.73 12.99 3.17
CA SER A 170 -33.20 12.81 3.14
C SER A 170 -33.48 11.69 2.09
N PRO A 171 -34.55 10.91 2.24
CA PRO A 171 -35.70 11.23 1.38
C PRO A 171 -36.95 11.42 2.23
N SER A 172 -37.56 12.59 2.06
CA SER A 172 -38.94 12.87 2.40
C SER A 172 -39.88 12.17 1.42
N VAL A 173 -41.06 11.83 1.96
CA VAL A 173 -42.35 11.54 1.30
C VAL A 173 -42.65 10.08 0.97
N PHE A 174 -43.42 9.44 1.86
CA PHE A 174 -44.72 8.88 1.46
C PHE A 174 -45.79 9.48 2.36
N GLY A 175 -46.71 10.20 1.71
CA GLY A 175 -47.80 10.92 2.34
C GLY A 175 -48.81 9.97 2.96
N ALA A 176 -49.39 10.45 4.05
CA ALA A 176 -50.66 9.96 4.54
C ALA A 176 -51.77 10.40 3.57
N GLU A 177 -52.34 9.44 2.85
CA GLU A 177 -53.73 9.44 2.39
C GLU A 177 -54.26 8.09 2.87
N GLY A 178 -55.41 7.91 3.51
CA GLY A 178 -56.57 8.73 3.82
C GLY A 178 -57.64 7.69 4.21
N ARG A 179 -58.38 7.93 5.30
CA ARG A 179 -59.56 7.12 5.67
C ARG A 179 -60.58 7.14 4.53
N VAL A 180 -61.16 5.99 4.20
CA VAL A 180 -62.57 5.63 4.48
C VAL A 180 -62.65 4.13 4.72
#